data_AF-Q0AZM7-F1
#
_entry.id   AF-Q0AZM7-F1
#
_cell.length_a   1.000
_cell.length_b   1.000
_cell.length_c   1.000
_cell.angle_alpha   90.00
_cell.angle_beta   90.00
_cell.angle_gamma   90.00
#
_symmetry.space_group_name_H-M   'P 1'
#
loop_
_entity.id
_entity.type
_entity.pdbx_description
1 polymer ?
#
loop_
_entity_poly.entity_id
_entity_poly.type
_entity_poly.pdbx_seq_one_letter_code
_entity_poly.pdbx_strand_id
1 'polypeptide(L)'
;MRLVKIYYHSKEEEIPLSWLNLHPDLLKIMEEMGIIELAGDSIKADGLQKIYKMMRLKNLLGVNFNGAAIIVDLLERIEELEDEIEELKRKR
;
A
#
# COMPACT_ATOMS: atom_id res chain seq x y z
N MET A 1 -27.86 -0.17 8.36
CA MET A 1 -26.88 0.72 7.70
C MET A 1 -25.95 -0.17 6.87
N ARG A 2 -26.08 -0.20 5.54
CA ARG A 2 -25.21 -1.01 4.65
C ARG A 2 -24.02 -0.16 4.26
N LEU A 3 -22.82 -0.50 4.75
CA LEU A 3 -21.57 0.10 4.28
C LEU A 3 -21.27 -0.48 2.90
N VAL A 4 -21.48 0.30 1.85
CA VAL A 4 -21.07 -0.06 0.49
C VAL A 4 -19.59 0.28 0.37
N LYS A 5 -18.76 -0.76 0.28
CA LYS A 5 -17.33 -0.60 0.02
C LYS A 5 -17.16 -0.40 -1.49
N ILE A 6 -17.11 0.86 -1.91
CA ILE A 6 -16.91 1.23 -3.30
C ILE A 6 -15.44 0.94 -3.63
N TYR A 7 -15.20 -0.07 -4.47
CA TYR A 7 -13.90 -0.32 -5.08
C TYR A 7 -13.86 0.44 -6.40
N TYR A 8 -13.12 1.55 -6.42
CA TYR A 8 -12.92 2.35 -7.62
C TYR A 8 -11.64 1.83 -8.32
N HIS A 9 -11.80 1.30 -9.52
CA HIS A 9 -10.70 0.86 -10.38
C HIS A 9 -10.74 1.74 -11.64
N SER A 10 -9.92 2.79 -11.66
CA SER A 10 -9.64 3.61 -12.84
C SER A 10 -8.14 3.85 -12.90
N LYS A 11 -7.58 3.76 -14.11
CA LYS A 11 -6.15 3.87 -14.41
C LYS A 11 -5.63 5.25 -13.99
N GLU A 12 -4.69 5.27 -13.06
CA GLU A 12 -3.88 6.45 -12.66
C GLU A 12 -4.68 7.68 -12.21
N GLU A 13 -5.65 7.51 -11.31
CA GLU A 13 -6.22 8.66 -10.58
C GLU A 13 -5.41 8.92 -9.30
N GLU A 14 -4.87 10.13 -9.20
CA GLU A 14 -4.35 10.70 -7.96
C GLU A 14 -5.52 10.95 -7.00
N ILE A 15 -5.46 10.35 -5.82
CA ILE A 15 -6.48 10.41 -4.78
C ILE A 15 -6.16 11.59 -3.87
N PRO A 16 -7.07 12.57 -3.69
CA PRO A 16 -6.85 13.67 -2.76
C PRO A 16 -6.66 13.18 -1.32
N LEU A 17 -5.68 13.73 -0.60
CA LEU A 17 -5.42 13.35 0.80
C LEU A 17 -6.61 13.68 1.72
N SER A 18 -7.41 14.68 1.37
CA SER A 18 -8.63 15.04 2.10
C SER A 18 -9.70 13.95 2.13
N TRP A 19 -9.63 12.99 1.21
CA TRP A 19 -10.53 11.83 1.18
C TRP A 19 -10.03 10.69 2.07
N LEU A 20 -8.78 10.76 2.51
CA LEU A 20 -8.20 9.80 3.42
C LEU A 20 -8.63 10.16 4.84
N ASN A 21 -9.23 9.21 5.55
CA ASN A 21 -9.52 9.37 6.98
C ASN A 21 -8.24 9.11 7.82
N LEU A 22 -7.14 9.75 7.44
CA LEU A 22 -5.80 9.63 8.04
C LEU A 22 -5.29 11.02 8.40
N HIS A 23 -4.60 11.11 9.54
CA HIS A 23 -4.03 12.37 9.98
C HIS A 23 -2.87 12.79 9.05
N PRO A 24 -2.75 14.07 8.65
CA PRO A 24 -1.65 14.54 7.79
C PRO A 24 -0.25 14.18 8.29
N ASP A 25 -0.02 14.26 9.61
CA ASP A 25 1.26 13.88 10.20
C ASP A 25 1.61 12.40 9.97
N LEU A 26 0.61 11.51 9.97
CA LEU A 26 0.83 10.09 9.70
C LEU A 26 1.22 9.87 8.24
N LEU A 27 0.58 10.58 7.32
CA LEU A 27 0.92 10.54 5.89
C LEU A 27 2.35 11.05 5.66
N LYS A 28 2.72 12.15 6.32
CA LYS A 28 4.08 12.70 6.26
C LYS A 28 5.13 11.74 6.80
N ILE A 29 4.87 11.10 7.93
CA ILE A 29 5.76 10.07 8.48
C ILE A 29 5.89 8.90 7.48
N MET A 30 4.79 8.49 6.82
CA MET A 30 4.83 7.44 5.81
C MET A 30 5.64 7.83 4.57
N GLU A 31 5.54 9.07 4.12
CA GLU A 31 6.36 9.62 3.03
C GLU A 31 7.85 9.67 3.42
N GLU A 32 8.17 10.18 4.61
CA GLU A 32 9.55 10.24 5.12
C GLU A 32 10.19 8.85 5.28
N MET A 33 9.38 7.83 5.54
CA MET A 33 9.80 6.43 5.61
C MET A 33 9.95 5.78 4.22
N GLY A 34 9.61 6.48 3.12
CA GLY A 34 9.70 5.98 1.75
C GLY A 34 8.60 4.98 1.38
N ILE A 35 7.53 4.91 2.17
CA ILE A 35 6.44 3.94 1.97
C ILE A 35 5.49 4.38 0.86
N ILE A 36 5.28 5.69 0.79
CA ILE A 36 4.40 6.35 -0.17
C ILE A 36 5.12 7.55 -0.76
N GLU A 37 4.69 7.94 -1.95
CA GLU A 37 5.10 9.20 -2.58
C GLU A 37 3.87 10.10 -2.64
N LEU A 38 3.95 11.29 -2.04
CA LEU A 38 2.89 12.28 -2.14
C LEU A 38 3.14 13.19 -3.35
N ALA A 39 2.09 13.43 -4.13
CA ALA A 39 2.09 14.40 -5.21
C ALA A 39 1.29 15.63 -4.76
N GLY A 40 1.94 16.50 -3.97
CA GLY A 40 1.28 17.62 -3.33
C GLY A 40 0.19 17.17 -2.35
N ASP A 41 -1.06 17.56 -2.61
CA ASP A 41 -2.23 17.18 -1.79
C ASP A 41 -2.92 15.89 -2.28
N SER A 42 -2.18 15.03 -2.98
CA SER A 42 -2.70 13.78 -3.52
C SER A 42 -1.73 12.60 -3.38
N ILE A 43 -2.26 11.38 -3.48
CA ILE A 43 -1.51 10.13 -3.47
C ILE A 43 -1.99 9.22 -4.59
N LYS A 44 -1.09 8.46 -5.20
CA LYS A 44 -1.47 7.43 -6.17
C LYS A 44 -2.18 6.25 -5.48
N ALA A 45 -3.00 5.54 -6.26
CA ALA A 45 -3.80 4.42 -5.75
C ALA A 45 -2.95 3.25 -5.20
N ASP A 46 -1.78 3.01 -5.76
CA ASP A 46 -0.78 2.05 -5.27
C ASP A 46 -0.28 2.42 -3.85
N GLY A 47 0.05 3.70 -3.63
CA GLY A 47 0.41 4.22 -2.31
C GLY A 47 -0.70 4.02 -1.29
N LEU A 48 -1.96 4.26 -1.67
CA LEU A 48 -3.10 4.00 -0.79
C LEU A 48 -3.25 2.51 -0.45
N GLN A 49 -3.05 1.62 -1.43
CA GLN A 49 -3.07 0.18 -1.19
C GLN A 49 -1.95 -0.26 -0.24
N LYS A 50 -0.74 0.29 -0.40
CA LYS A 50 0.40 0.04 0.51
C LYS A 50 0.08 0.46 1.95
N ILE A 51 -0.50 1.65 2.15
CA ILE A 51 -0.94 2.12 3.48
C ILE A 51 -1.90 1.12 4.12
N TYR A 52 -2.93 0.67 3.41
CA TYR A 52 -3.90 -0.26 3.97
C TYR A 52 -3.30 -1.66 4.24
N LYS A 53 -2.44 -2.18 3.35
CA LYS A 53 -1.73 -3.45 3.55
C LYS A 53 -0.88 -3.37 4.82
N MET A 54 -0.16 -2.26 5.00
CA MET A 54 0.66 -1.99 6.18
C MET A 54 -0.17 -1.88 7.47
N MET A 55 -1.21 -1.06 7.49
CA MET A 55 -2.05 -0.89 8.70
C MET A 55 -2.66 -2.22 9.13
N ARG A 56 -3.08 -3.05 8.17
CA ARG A 56 -3.59 -4.39 8.44
C ARG A 56 -2.50 -5.30 9.02
N LEU A 57 -1.30 -5.32 8.44
CA LEU A 57 -0.17 -6.12 8.93
C LEU A 57 0.28 -5.69 10.33
N LYS A 58 0.40 -4.38 10.57
CA LYS A 58 0.69 -3.80 11.86
C LYS A 58 -0.27 -4.32 12.94
N ASN A 59 -1.57 -4.26 12.66
CA ASN A 59 -2.60 -4.69 13.60
C ASN A 59 -2.66 -6.21 13.78
N LEU A 60 -2.38 -6.96 12.71
CA LEU A 60 -2.41 -8.43 12.74
C LEU A 60 -1.20 -9.02 13.46
N LEU A 61 -0.01 -8.48 13.22
CA LEU A 61 1.26 -9.01 13.71
C LEU A 61 1.77 -8.30 14.97
N GLY A 62 1.11 -7.21 15.39
CA GLY A 62 1.53 -6.42 16.55
C GLY A 62 2.86 -5.68 16.36
N VAL A 63 3.27 -5.44 15.11
CA VAL A 63 4.52 -4.75 14.78
C VAL A 63 4.34 -3.23 14.76
N ASN A 64 5.44 -2.49 14.74
CA ASN A 64 5.40 -1.03 14.52
C ASN A 64 5.30 -0.70 13.02
N PHE A 65 5.17 0.59 12.68
CA PHE A 65 5.04 1.02 11.28
C PHE A 65 6.26 0.66 10.42
N ASN A 66 7.48 0.86 10.93
CA ASN A 66 8.71 0.47 10.23
C ASN A 66 8.73 -1.04 9.92
N GLY A 67 8.40 -1.87 10.91
CA GLY A 67 8.34 -3.32 10.75
C GLY A 67 7.27 -3.72 9.75
N ALA A 68 6.09 -3.07 9.79
CA ALA A 68 5.04 -3.32 8.82
C ALA A 68 5.44 -2.91 7.40
N ALA A 69 6.18 -1.82 7.23
CA ALA A 69 6.74 -1.38 5.94
C ALA A 69 7.68 -2.43 5.35
N ILE A 70 8.69 -2.84 6.12
CA ILE A 70 9.65 -3.87 5.70
C ILE A 70 8.93 -5.16 5.30
N ILE A 71 7.91 -5.58 6.05
CA ILE A 71 7.14 -6.77 5.74
C ILE A 71 6.36 -6.60 4.42
N VAL A 72 5.76 -5.43 4.16
CA VAL A 72 5.07 -5.16 2.90
C VAL A 72 6.03 -5.30 1.71
N ASP A 73 7.22 -4.70 1.80
CA ASP A 73 8.23 -4.75 0.74
C ASP A 73 8.71 -6.18 0.49
N LEU A 74 8.92 -6.95 1.57
CA LEU A 74 9.31 -8.36 1.45
C LEU A 74 8.20 -9.21 0.81
N LEU A 75 6.94 -8.94 1.10
CA LEU A 75 5.81 -9.63 0.46
C LEU A 75 5.74 -9.31 -1.04
N GLU A 76 5.90 -8.03 -1.42
CA GLU A 76 5.97 -7.63 -2.84
C GLU A 76 7.12 -8.35 -3.55
N ARG A 77 8.30 -8.43 -2.92
CA ARG A 77 9.44 -9.15 -3.47
C ARG A 77 9.19 -10.65 -3.63
N ILE A 78 8.46 -11.27 -2.71
CA ILE A 78 8.10 -12.69 -2.81
C ILE A 78 7.12 -12.90 -3.96
N GLU A 79 6.10 -12.04 -4.07
CA GLU A 79 5.12 -12.08 -5.17
C GLU A 79 5.83 -11.98 -6.54
N GLU A 80 6.77 -11.04 -6.71
CA GLU A 80 7.60 -10.92 -7.94
C GLU A 80 8.39 -12.19 -8.26
N LEU A 81 9.01 -12.81 -7.24
CA LEU A 81 9.81 -14.02 -7.42
C LEU A 81 8.93 -15.24 -7.74
N GLU A 82 7.75 -15.33 -7.15
CA GLU A 82 6.78 -16.39 -7.45
C GLU A 82 6.30 -16.29 -8.90
N ASP A 83 5.99 -15.08 -9.37
CA ASP A 83 5.61 -14.81 -10.77
C ASP A 83 6.73 -15.20 -11.75
N GLU A 84 7.99 -14.84 -11.45
CA GLU A 84 9.15 -15.24 -12.28
C GLU A 84 9.30 -16.77 -12.35
N ILE A 85 9.13 -17.45 -11.22
CA ILE A 85 9.19 -18.93 -11.16
C ILE A 85 8.05 -19.54 -12.00
N GLU A 86 6.83 -19.00 -11.93
CA GLU A 86 5.71 -19.47 -12.74
C GLU A 86 5.98 -19.30 -14.24
N GLU A 87 6.50 -18.15 -14.66
CA GLU A 87 6.85 -17.91 -16.06
C GLU A 87 7.90 -18.90 -16.57
N LEU A 88 8.94 -19.15 -15.77
CA LEU A 88 10.00 -20.11 -16.10
C LEU A 88 9.46 -21.54 -16.21
N LYS A 89 8.52 -21.93 -15.33
CA LYS A 89 7.85 -23.23 -15.40
C LYS A 89 6.98 -23.38 -16.64
N ARG A 90 6.31 -22.31 -17.10
CA ARG A 90 5.47 -22.34 -18.31
C ARG A 90 6.27 -22.42 -19.61
N LYS A 91 7.53 -21.97 -19.61
CA LYS A 91 8.43 -22.01 -20.77
C LYS A 91 9.14 -23.36 -20.96
N ARG A 92 8.94 -24.33 -20.06
CA ARG A 92 9.57 -25.65 -20.06
C ARG A 92 8.57 -26.75 -20.36
#